data_AF-A0A6P0W641-F1
#
_entry.id   AF-A0A6P0W641-F1
#
_cell.length_a   1.000
_cell.length_b   1.000
_cell.length_c   1.000
_cell.angle_alpha   90.00
_cell.angle_beta   90.00
_cell.angle_gamma   90.00
#
_symmetry.space_group_name_H-M   'P 1'
#
loop_
_entity.id
_entity.type
_entity.pdbx_description
1 polymer ?
#
loop_
_entity_poly.entity_id
_entity_poly.type
_entity_poly.pdbx_seq_one_letter_code
_entity_poly.pdbx_strand_id
1 'polypeptide(L)'
;MSHPLYLNLISFCGIFALCFIAWLSSEHRRLIPWKVIIFGIGLQLVMGLLIFLFAPTRQFILGLNDALNAILDASEAGARFMLGGGNSAFVPDPELMVGPGPAGRWIYRAVGTPYVSVPGDRLTPDNLSFGFIFAFRSLPQVVFFSALIALLYRLHLIQPVVQVFAKLFRATMSISGAESLSGAANIFVGIESAIAVKPFLADMTRSELCAILTCCFGSIASTVLALYTSFLRPTFPTITGHLMSASVLTIPACFVMAKLIVPETDVPKTLGKVPTEEEDPNQKKPSLIDSLIVGASDGVRMAVGIAAVVIAILGLVALVNTFFAYLANLTASDNPLLQLIGNIFSVITLDNIFGVLFLPLTFLTGISLNWQELWQASVLIGQRLLQTEIPSYLKLAQLSAQGLISDRAILIISYVLCGFAHIASFGIFVGGLASLVPERRADISAIGWKALWAATLATYMTGCIAGVFDFGNPAILGK
;
A
#
# COMPACT_ATOMS: atom_id res chain seq x y z
N MET A 1 -15.68 8.78 20.82
CA MET A 1 -16.65 7.79 21.34
C MET A 1 -16.20 6.42 20.88
N SER A 2 -16.02 5.46 21.79
CA SER A 2 -15.63 4.09 21.43
C SER A 2 -16.71 3.47 20.54
N HIS A 3 -16.31 2.95 19.38
CA HIS A 3 -17.20 2.14 18.55
C HIS A 3 -17.49 0.80 19.27
N PRO A 4 -18.57 0.09 18.90
CA PRO A 4 -18.98 -1.09 19.64
C PRO A 4 -18.05 -2.29 19.41
N LEU A 5 -17.78 -3.05 20.48
CA LEU A 5 -16.86 -4.20 20.52
C LEU A 5 -17.17 -5.31 19.50
N TYR A 6 -18.40 -5.39 19.00
CA TYR A 6 -18.73 -6.37 17.98
C TYR A 6 -17.96 -6.14 16.67
N LEU A 7 -17.54 -4.91 16.36
CA LEU A 7 -16.73 -4.63 15.17
C LEU A 7 -15.34 -5.26 15.30
N ASN A 8 -14.72 -5.18 16.47
CA ASN A 8 -13.45 -5.87 16.77
C ASN A 8 -13.59 -7.39 16.64
N LEU A 9 -14.72 -7.94 17.10
CA LEU A 9 -15.01 -9.37 16.96
C LEU A 9 -15.19 -9.76 15.49
N ILE A 10 -15.86 -8.93 14.67
CA ILE A 10 -15.96 -9.15 13.22
C ILE A 10 -14.57 -9.15 12.61
N SER A 11 -13.71 -8.17 12.93
CA SER A 11 -12.32 -8.13 12.46
C SER A 11 -11.56 -9.40 12.87
N PHE A 12 -11.70 -9.85 14.12
CA PHE A 12 -11.05 -11.07 14.61
C PHE A 12 -11.51 -12.33 13.87
N CYS A 13 -12.82 -12.50 13.69
CA CYS A 13 -13.39 -13.57 12.89
C CYS A 13 -12.96 -13.47 11.41
N GLY A 14 -12.80 -12.24 10.91
CA GLY A 14 -12.33 -11.91 9.56
C GLY A 14 -10.98 -12.54 9.24
N ILE A 15 -10.04 -12.54 10.20
CA ILE A 15 -8.72 -13.19 10.03
C ILE A 15 -8.88 -14.67 9.63
N PHE A 16 -9.76 -15.40 10.32
CA PHE A 16 -10.00 -16.82 10.06
C PHE A 16 -10.86 -17.06 8.82
N ALA A 17 -11.85 -16.19 8.57
CA ALA A 17 -12.65 -16.24 7.36
C ALA A 17 -11.80 -16.02 6.10
N LEU A 18 -10.84 -15.10 6.15
CA LEU A 18 -9.88 -14.88 5.06
C LEU A 18 -8.97 -16.09 4.85
N CYS A 19 -8.49 -16.74 5.92
CA CYS A 19 -7.78 -18.02 5.81
C CYS A 19 -8.63 -19.11 5.17
N PHE A 20 -9.92 -19.17 5.51
CA PHE A 20 -10.84 -20.12 4.90
C PHE A 20 -11.03 -19.84 3.40
N ILE A 21 -11.16 -18.57 3.01
CA ILE A 21 -11.22 -18.16 1.60
C ILE A 21 -9.92 -18.54 0.87
N ALA A 22 -8.76 -18.31 1.46
CA ALA A 22 -7.46 -18.73 0.91
C ALA A 22 -7.38 -20.25 0.73
N TRP A 23 -7.86 -21.02 1.72
CA TRP A 23 -7.92 -22.48 1.65
C TRP A 23 -8.88 -22.98 0.56
N LEU A 24 -10.01 -22.32 0.31
CA LEU A 24 -10.90 -22.65 -0.81
C LEU A 24 -10.19 -22.48 -2.16
N SER A 25 -9.29 -21.51 -2.28
CA SER A 25 -8.46 -21.28 -3.47
C SER A 25 -7.19 -22.14 -3.52
N SER A 26 -6.97 -23.05 -2.56
CA SER A 26 -5.73 -23.83 -2.45
C SER A 26 -5.56 -24.86 -3.58
N GLU A 27 -4.34 -24.95 -4.12
CA GLU A 27 -3.93 -26.01 -5.05
C GLU A 27 -4.01 -27.40 -4.39
N HIS A 28 -3.71 -27.50 -3.10
CA HIS A 28 -3.64 -28.76 -2.36
C HIS A 28 -4.33 -28.65 -0.99
N ARG A 29 -5.67 -28.70 -0.97
CA ARG A 29 -6.50 -28.52 0.24
C ARG A 29 -6.21 -29.47 1.42
N ARG A 30 -5.50 -30.58 1.17
CA ARG A 30 -5.10 -31.57 2.20
C ARG A 30 -3.79 -31.17 2.91
N LEU A 31 -2.94 -30.37 2.27
CA LEU A 31 -1.67 -29.91 2.82
C LEU A 31 -1.89 -28.56 3.51
N ILE A 32 -2.20 -28.59 4.80
CA ILE A 32 -2.46 -27.38 5.58
C ILE A 32 -1.19 -27.02 6.38
N PRO A 33 -0.58 -25.84 6.14
CA PRO A 33 0.65 -25.42 6.80
C PRO A 33 0.36 -24.86 8.20
N TRP A 34 -0.07 -25.72 9.14
CA TRP A 34 -0.52 -25.32 10.48
C TRP A 34 0.48 -24.45 11.24
N LYS A 35 1.79 -24.77 11.15
CA LYS A 35 2.83 -23.95 11.77
C LYS A 35 2.85 -22.53 11.22
N VAL A 36 2.78 -22.37 9.90
CA VAL A 36 2.74 -21.07 9.23
C VAL A 36 1.50 -20.30 9.65
N ILE A 37 0.33 -20.94 9.70
CA ILE A 37 -0.94 -20.30 10.08
C ILE A 37 -0.89 -19.82 11.54
N ILE A 38 -0.55 -20.72 12.47
CA ILE A 38 -0.56 -20.42 13.91
C ILE A 38 0.48 -19.34 14.23
N PHE A 39 1.72 -19.50 13.78
CA PHE A 39 2.78 -18.54 14.08
C PHE A 39 2.69 -17.27 13.26
N GLY A 40 2.19 -17.32 12.03
CA GLY A 40 1.99 -16.14 11.19
C GLY A 40 0.86 -15.24 11.70
N ILE A 41 -0.28 -15.83 12.08
CA ILE A 41 -1.37 -15.07 12.73
C ILE A 41 -0.94 -14.64 14.13
N GLY A 42 -0.29 -15.52 14.90
CA GLY A 42 0.21 -15.21 16.24
C GLY A 42 1.20 -14.04 16.23
N LEU A 43 2.13 -14.01 15.28
CA LEU A 43 3.09 -12.91 15.14
C LEU A 43 2.37 -11.60 14.81
N GLN A 44 1.39 -11.62 13.90
CA GLN A 44 0.57 -10.44 13.59
C GLN A 44 -0.22 -9.94 14.80
N LEU A 45 -0.84 -10.84 15.57
CA LEU A 45 -1.59 -10.46 16.77
C LEU A 45 -0.68 -9.89 17.86
N VAL A 46 0.49 -10.49 18.09
CA VAL A 46 1.49 -9.98 19.04
C VAL A 46 1.98 -8.60 18.61
N MET A 47 2.35 -8.45 17.34
CA MET A 47 2.79 -7.17 16.81
C MET A 47 1.68 -6.11 16.85
N GLY A 48 0.45 -6.46 16.47
CA GLY A 48 -0.71 -5.58 16.56
C GLY A 48 -0.95 -5.12 18.00
N LEU A 49 -0.91 -6.04 18.97
CA LEU A 49 -1.00 -5.70 20.39
C LEU A 49 0.10 -4.72 20.81
N LEU A 50 1.35 -4.96 20.40
CA LEU A 50 2.46 -4.06 20.70
C LEU A 50 2.24 -2.68 20.07
N ILE A 51 1.86 -2.62 18.80
CA ILE A 51 1.66 -1.36 18.05
C ILE A 51 0.50 -0.53 18.63
N PHE A 52 -0.65 -1.16 18.88
CA PHE A 52 -1.89 -0.44 19.20
C PHE A 52 -2.14 -0.26 20.71
N LEU A 53 -1.68 -1.20 21.55
CA LEU A 53 -2.00 -1.20 22.99
C LEU A 53 -0.79 -0.89 23.88
N PHE A 54 0.40 -1.34 23.52
CA PHE A 54 1.56 -1.20 24.39
C PHE A 54 2.13 0.23 24.35
N ALA A 55 2.08 0.94 25.48
CA ALA A 55 2.44 2.36 25.56
C ALA A 55 3.90 2.67 25.14
N PRO A 56 4.93 1.89 25.55
CA PRO A 56 6.29 2.13 25.10
C PRO A 56 6.47 2.02 23.58
N THR A 57 5.81 1.04 22.96
CA THR A 57 5.84 0.88 21.50
C THR A 57 5.11 2.02 20.79
N ARG A 58 4.00 2.52 21.34
CA ARG A 58 3.36 3.73 20.79
C ARG A 58 4.27 4.95 20.83
N GLN A 59 4.99 5.16 21.93
CA GLN A 59 5.99 6.25 22.01
C GLN A 59 7.12 6.06 21.00
N PHE A 60 7.59 4.83 20.82
CA PHE A 60 8.58 4.52 19.78
C PHE A 60 8.05 4.81 18.37
N ILE A 61 6.81 4.42 18.07
CA ILE A 61 6.16 4.67 16.77
C ILE A 61 5.97 6.17 16.55
N LEU A 62 5.61 6.94 17.58
CA LEU A 62 5.52 8.39 17.49
C LEU A 62 6.89 9.01 17.20
N GLY A 63 7.94 8.60 17.90
CA GLY A 63 9.30 9.07 17.60
C GLY A 63 9.76 8.70 16.19
N LEU A 64 9.40 7.51 15.71
CA LEU A 64 9.67 7.06 14.35
C LEU A 64 8.85 7.85 13.31
N ASN A 65 7.59 8.14 13.61
CA ASN A 65 6.72 8.99 12.81
C ASN A 65 7.32 10.39 12.66
N ASP A 66 7.80 10.98 13.75
CA ASP A 66 8.43 12.31 13.74
C ASP A 66 9.74 12.31 12.96
N ALA A 67 10.58 11.28 13.12
CA ALA A 67 11.80 11.13 12.34
C ALA A 67 11.52 10.97 10.84
N LEU A 68 10.54 10.15 10.47
CA LEU A 68 10.15 9.97 9.07
C LEU A 68 9.51 11.24 8.50
N ASN A 69 8.72 11.97 9.28
CA ASN A 69 8.17 13.26 8.88
C ASN A 69 9.27 14.29 8.63
N ALA A 70 10.32 14.35 9.46
CA ALA A 70 11.47 15.22 9.20
C ALA A 70 12.17 14.88 7.87
N ILE A 71 12.27 13.59 7.53
CA ILE A 71 12.81 13.13 6.24
C ILE A 71 11.88 13.55 5.08
N LEU A 72 10.57 13.47 5.26
CA LEU A 72 9.59 13.94 4.26
C LEU A 72 9.67 15.44 4.03
N ASP A 73 9.79 16.22 5.11
CA ASP A 73 9.92 17.67 5.04
C ASP A 73 11.24 18.06 4.34
N ALA A 74 12.33 17.32 4.59
CA ALA A 74 13.60 17.48 3.87
C ALA A 74 13.48 17.18 2.36
N SER A 75 12.72 16.13 2.00
CA SER A 75 12.42 15.83 0.60
C SER A 75 11.64 16.96 -0.07
N GLU A 76 10.70 17.58 0.65
CA GLU A 76 9.91 18.69 0.12
C GLU A 76 10.80 19.92 -0.13
N ALA A 77 11.77 20.20 0.74
CA ALA A 77 12.73 21.29 0.53
C ALA A 77 13.50 21.15 -0.80
N GLY A 78 13.95 19.93 -1.13
CA GLY A 78 14.61 19.64 -2.40
C GLY A 78 13.68 19.83 -3.61
N ALA A 79 12.43 19.38 -3.51
CA ALA A 79 11.42 19.55 -4.55
C ALA A 79 11.08 21.04 -4.79
N ARG A 80 10.93 21.82 -3.72
CA ARG A 80 10.68 23.27 -3.76
C ARG A 80 11.82 24.02 -4.43
N PHE A 81 13.07 23.65 -4.14
CA PHE A 81 14.22 24.26 -4.83
C PHE A 81 14.20 23.97 -6.33
N MET A 82 13.96 22.72 -6.72
CA MET A 82 14.01 22.27 -8.12
C MET A 82 12.83 22.77 -8.98
N LEU A 83 11.62 22.80 -8.43
CA LEU A 83 10.37 23.04 -9.16
C LEU A 83 9.79 24.45 -8.90
N GLY A 84 10.58 25.29 -8.23
CA GLY A 84 10.21 26.63 -7.78
C GLY A 84 9.38 26.57 -6.50
N GLY A 85 9.79 27.33 -5.47
CA GLY A 85 9.00 27.58 -4.26
C GLY A 85 8.10 28.80 -4.43
N GLY A 86 7.63 29.39 -3.33
CA GLY A 86 7.06 30.73 -3.21
C GLY A 86 6.03 31.17 -4.25
N ASN A 87 6.54 31.63 -5.39
CA ASN A 87 5.82 32.19 -6.51
C ASN A 87 5.55 31.18 -7.64
N SER A 88 5.94 29.91 -7.46
CA SER A 88 5.73 28.84 -8.43
C SER A 88 4.30 28.35 -8.40
N ALA A 89 3.68 28.24 -9.58
CA ALA A 89 2.39 27.59 -9.76
C ALA A 89 2.46 26.07 -9.51
N PHE A 90 3.66 25.47 -9.50
CA PHE A 90 3.84 24.01 -9.45
C PHE A 90 4.02 23.48 -8.01
N VAL A 91 4.71 24.23 -7.16
CA VAL A 91 4.88 23.92 -5.73
C VAL A 91 4.70 25.21 -4.92
N PRO A 92 3.45 25.65 -4.67
CA PRO A 92 3.20 26.89 -3.95
C PRO A 92 3.69 26.76 -2.50
N ASP A 93 4.34 27.82 -2.03
CA ASP A 93 4.76 27.92 -0.63
C ASP A 93 3.54 28.30 0.22
N PRO A 94 3.15 27.44 1.17
CA PRO A 94 2.01 27.71 2.02
C PRO A 94 2.30 28.75 3.12
N GLU A 95 3.53 29.32 3.20
CA GLU A 95 3.83 30.54 3.97
C GLU A 95 3.81 31.83 3.11
N LEU A 96 3.83 31.70 1.77
CA LEU A 96 4.02 32.85 0.88
C LEU A 96 2.69 33.44 0.43
N MET A 97 2.42 34.66 0.88
CA MET A 97 1.22 35.41 0.48
C MET A 97 1.32 35.88 -0.96
N VAL A 98 0.82 35.10 -1.93
CA VAL A 98 0.67 35.57 -3.31
C VAL A 98 -0.55 36.47 -3.39
N GLY A 99 -0.36 37.78 -3.32
CA GLY A 99 -1.45 38.75 -3.40
C GLY A 99 -1.83 39.11 -4.85
N PRO A 100 -3.11 38.98 -5.23
CA PRO A 100 -3.71 39.86 -6.22
C PRO A 100 -4.45 40.98 -5.48
N GLY A 101 -4.51 42.17 -6.10
CA GLY A 101 -5.31 43.28 -5.61
C GLY A 101 -6.80 42.91 -5.41
N PRO A 102 -7.59 43.83 -4.83
CA PRO A 102 -8.95 43.57 -4.29
C PRO A 102 -9.93 42.83 -5.21
N ALA A 103 -9.79 42.95 -6.54
CA ALA A 103 -10.67 42.32 -7.51
C ALA A 103 -10.46 40.79 -7.66
N GLY A 104 -9.24 40.29 -7.47
CA GLY A 104 -8.92 38.85 -7.64
C GLY A 104 -9.44 37.97 -6.50
N ARG A 105 -9.60 38.54 -5.29
CA ARG A 105 -10.07 37.83 -4.09
C ARG A 105 -11.54 37.38 -4.20
N TRP A 106 -12.40 38.18 -4.85
CA TRP A 106 -13.83 37.86 -4.98
C TRP A 106 -14.09 36.75 -5.99
N ILE A 107 -13.37 36.74 -7.11
CA ILE A 107 -13.51 35.69 -8.13
C ILE A 107 -13.00 34.36 -7.57
N TYR A 108 -11.81 34.31 -6.96
CA TYR A 108 -11.28 33.06 -6.41
C TYR A 108 -12.13 32.49 -5.26
N ARG A 109 -12.67 33.33 -4.36
CA ARG A 109 -13.62 32.90 -3.32
C ARG A 109 -14.95 32.39 -3.87
N ALA A 110 -15.33 32.79 -5.08
CA ALA A 110 -16.58 32.35 -5.72
C ALA A 110 -16.45 31.01 -6.47
N VAL A 111 -15.24 30.56 -6.80
CA VAL A 111 -15.01 29.33 -7.60
C VAL A 111 -14.06 28.30 -6.98
N GLY A 112 -13.36 28.62 -5.89
CA GLY A 112 -12.40 27.73 -5.22
C GLY A 112 -12.91 27.10 -3.92
N THR A 113 -12.35 25.95 -3.53
CA THR A 113 -12.62 25.32 -2.22
C THR A 113 -11.76 25.98 -1.13
N PRO A 114 -12.32 26.29 0.07
CA PRO A 114 -11.55 26.90 1.15
C PRO A 114 -10.46 25.96 1.70
N TYR A 115 -9.31 26.51 2.03
CA TYR A 115 -8.29 25.84 2.85
C TYR A 115 -8.80 25.68 4.29
N VAL A 116 -8.58 24.50 4.89
CA VAL A 116 -8.92 24.20 6.30
C VAL A 116 -7.61 23.98 7.04
N SER A 117 -7.32 24.82 8.04
CA SER A 117 -6.14 24.68 8.88
C SER A 117 -6.24 23.47 9.82
N VAL A 118 -5.15 22.70 9.97
CA VAL A 118 -5.09 21.52 10.84
C VAL A 118 -4.25 21.82 12.10
N PRO A 119 -4.65 21.37 13.31
CA PRO A 119 -3.81 21.49 14.50
C PRO A 119 -2.42 20.83 14.29
N GLY A 120 -1.36 21.63 14.38
CA GLY A 120 0.02 21.21 14.08
C GLY A 120 0.62 21.87 12.83
N ASP A 121 -0.20 22.50 11.99
CA ASP A 121 0.28 23.36 10.90
C ASP A 121 0.91 24.65 11.44
N ARG A 122 2.06 25.05 10.88
CA ARG A 122 2.73 26.33 11.19
C ARG A 122 2.20 27.51 10.35
N LEU A 123 1.08 27.34 9.64
CA LEU A 123 0.67 28.20 8.52
C LEU A 123 -0.72 28.81 8.71
N THR A 124 -0.88 30.07 8.31
CA THR A 124 -2.09 30.89 8.51
C THR A 124 -3.04 30.92 7.29
N PRO A 125 -4.34 31.24 7.46
CA PRO A 125 -5.43 30.98 6.49
C PRO A 125 -5.44 31.79 5.18
N ASP A 126 -4.39 32.56 4.86
CA ASP A 126 -4.46 33.61 3.84
C ASP A 126 -3.79 33.26 2.49
N ASN A 127 -3.51 31.98 2.21
CA ASN A 127 -2.79 31.59 0.99
C ASN A 127 -3.70 31.16 -0.18
N LEU A 128 -3.50 31.81 -1.33
CA LEU A 128 -4.04 31.44 -2.62
C LEU A 128 -3.24 30.25 -3.19
N SER A 129 -3.85 29.07 -3.25
CA SER A 129 -3.24 27.83 -3.75
C SER A 129 -3.78 27.48 -5.13
N PHE A 130 -2.89 27.17 -6.09
CA PHE A 130 -3.27 26.57 -7.38
C PHE A 130 -3.79 25.12 -7.26
N GLY A 131 -3.95 24.62 -6.02
CA GLY A 131 -4.37 23.26 -5.74
C GLY A 131 -3.19 22.30 -5.59
N PHE A 132 -3.49 21.06 -5.22
CA PHE A 132 -2.52 19.99 -5.06
C PHE A 132 -2.16 19.39 -6.44
N ILE A 133 -0.94 19.64 -6.94
CA ILE A 133 -0.45 19.01 -8.18
C ILE A 133 0.37 17.76 -7.85
N PHE A 134 -0.25 16.59 -8.01
CA PHE A 134 0.34 15.29 -7.71
C PHE A 134 1.74 15.10 -8.32
N ALA A 135 1.92 15.45 -9.60
CA ALA A 135 3.20 15.23 -10.29
C ALA A 135 4.38 16.00 -9.67
N PHE A 136 4.14 17.16 -9.07
CA PHE A 136 5.19 18.06 -8.57
C PHE A 136 5.33 18.07 -7.05
N ARG A 137 4.32 17.61 -6.29
CA ARG A 137 4.40 17.51 -4.82
C ARG A 137 4.82 16.12 -4.35
N SER A 138 4.38 15.11 -5.06
CA SER A 138 4.36 13.73 -4.55
C SER A 138 5.38 12.84 -5.24
N LEU A 139 5.54 12.95 -6.56
CA LEU A 139 6.54 12.15 -7.29
C LEU A 139 8.01 12.49 -6.95
N PRO A 140 8.40 13.75 -6.66
CA PRO A 140 9.77 14.04 -6.22
C PRO A 140 10.16 13.31 -4.92
N GLN A 141 9.19 13.00 -4.06
CA GLN A 141 9.45 12.23 -2.84
C GLN A 141 9.93 10.81 -3.17
N VAL A 142 9.42 10.20 -4.24
CA VAL A 142 9.89 8.88 -4.71
C VAL A 142 11.38 8.95 -5.09
N VAL A 143 11.80 10.01 -5.78
CA VAL A 143 13.20 10.21 -6.16
C VAL A 143 14.10 10.29 -4.93
N PHE A 144 13.71 11.12 -3.96
CA PHE A 144 14.47 11.31 -2.73
C PHE A 144 14.55 10.02 -1.90
N PHE A 145 13.43 9.33 -1.68
CA PHE A 145 13.43 8.10 -0.88
C PHE A 145 14.18 6.97 -1.58
N SER A 146 14.13 6.84 -2.91
CA SER A 146 14.97 5.87 -3.63
C SER A 146 16.47 6.16 -3.44
N ALA A 147 16.88 7.43 -3.50
CA ALA A 147 18.26 7.82 -3.20
C ALA A 147 18.67 7.49 -1.76
N LEU A 148 17.80 7.81 -0.79
CA LEU A 148 18.03 7.55 0.62
C LEU A 148 18.14 6.04 0.90
N ILE A 149 17.22 5.23 0.38
CA ILE A 149 17.24 3.78 0.59
C ILE A 149 18.49 3.16 -0.03
N ALA A 150 18.91 3.60 -1.22
CA ALA A 150 20.16 3.15 -1.83
C ALA A 150 21.39 3.49 -0.96
N LEU A 151 21.41 4.69 -0.38
CA LEU A 151 22.45 5.09 0.57
C LEU A 151 22.43 4.24 1.85
N LEU A 152 21.25 4.02 2.45
CA LEU A 152 21.11 3.21 3.67
C LEU A 152 21.50 1.74 3.43
N TYR A 153 21.20 1.19 2.26
CA TYR A 153 21.69 -0.12 1.83
C TYR A 153 23.21 -0.13 1.73
N ARG A 154 23.81 0.92 1.14
CA ARG A 154 25.27 1.02 1.00
C ARG A 154 26.00 1.16 2.35
N LEU A 155 25.36 1.79 3.33
CA LEU A 155 25.83 1.96 4.70
C LEU A 155 25.61 0.72 5.57
N HIS A 156 25.02 -0.35 5.03
CA HIS A 156 24.71 -1.59 5.75
C HIS A 156 23.74 -1.39 6.94
N LEU A 157 22.85 -0.39 6.87
CA LEU A 157 21.91 -0.08 7.95
C LEU A 157 20.62 -0.92 7.88
N ILE A 158 20.20 -1.35 6.69
CA ILE A 158 18.96 -2.11 6.48
C ILE A 158 19.18 -3.61 6.71
N GLN A 159 20.33 -4.13 6.27
CA GLN A 159 20.65 -5.56 6.25
C GLN A 159 20.60 -6.22 7.65
N PRO A 160 21.11 -5.62 8.74
CA PRO A 160 20.97 -6.21 10.07
C PRO A 160 19.50 -6.38 10.48
N VAL A 161 18.66 -5.40 10.17
CA VAL A 161 17.22 -5.43 10.48
C VAL A 161 16.52 -6.50 9.65
N VAL A 162 16.81 -6.57 8.35
CA VAL A 162 16.30 -7.62 7.46
C VAL A 162 16.70 -9.01 7.94
N GLN A 163 17.95 -9.20 8.37
CA GLN A 163 18.44 -10.48 8.90
C GLN A 163 17.74 -10.89 10.20
N VAL A 164 17.40 -9.93 11.08
CA VAL A 164 16.61 -10.22 12.29
C VAL A 164 15.21 -10.71 11.91
N PHE A 165 14.50 -10.00 11.03
CA PHE A 165 13.17 -10.42 10.57
C PHE A 165 13.21 -11.75 9.81
N ALA A 166 14.21 -11.97 8.95
CA ALA A 166 14.38 -13.22 8.23
C ALA A 166 14.61 -14.40 9.20
N LYS A 167 15.45 -14.22 10.24
CA LYS A 167 15.62 -15.26 11.27
C LYS A 167 14.33 -15.49 12.05
N LEU A 168 13.60 -14.42 12.38
CA LEU A 168 12.33 -14.49 13.09
C LEU A 168 11.29 -15.29 12.30
N PHE A 169 10.99 -14.90 11.07
CA PHE A 169 9.97 -15.56 10.23
C PHE A 169 10.34 -17.02 9.95
N ARG A 170 11.60 -17.29 9.59
CA ARG A 170 12.09 -18.66 9.41
C ARG A 170 11.91 -19.50 10.67
N ALA A 171 12.33 -18.98 11.83
CA ALA A 171 12.28 -19.72 13.09
C ALA A 171 10.85 -20.02 13.56
N THR A 172 9.94 -19.06 13.42
CA THR A 172 8.56 -19.22 13.90
C THR A 172 7.71 -20.00 12.89
N MET A 173 7.81 -19.70 11.59
CA MET A 173 6.89 -20.24 10.58
C MET A 173 7.43 -21.51 9.90
N SER A 174 8.68 -21.92 10.18
CA SER A 174 9.32 -23.09 9.56
C SER A 174 9.36 -23.02 8.02
N ILE A 175 9.50 -21.81 7.48
CA ILE A 175 9.63 -21.53 6.05
C ILE A 175 11.10 -21.59 5.59
N SER A 176 11.34 -21.57 4.27
CA SER A 176 12.71 -21.60 3.73
C SER A 176 13.47 -20.32 4.07
N GLY A 177 14.80 -20.42 4.15
CA GLY A 177 15.62 -19.25 4.46
C GLY A 177 15.57 -18.17 3.39
N ALA A 178 15.51 -18.56 2.11
CA ALA A 178 15.48 -17.62 1.01
C ALA A 178 14.13 -16.91 0.90
N GLU A 179 12.99 -17.61 0.97
CA GLU A 179 11.68 -16.93 0.94
C GLU A 179 11.52 -16.01 2.17
N SER A 180 12.07 -16.43 3.32
CA SER A 180 12.07 -15.61 4.54
C SER A 180 12.95 -14.36 4.42
N LEU A 181 14.11 -14.45 3.77
CA LEU A 181 15.00 -13.31 3.55
C LEU A 181 14.36 -12.31 2.59
N SER A 182 13.81 -12.80 1.48
CA SER A 182 13.12 -11.97 0.49
C SER A 182 11.88 -11.29 1.09
N GLY A 183 11.06 -12.01 1.85
CA GLY A 183 9.92 -11.42 2.57
C GLY A 183 10.35 -10.37 3.59
N ALA A 184 11.43 -10.59 4.35
CA ALA A 184 11.96 -9.59 5.28
C ALA A 184 12.52 -8.35 4.57
N ALA A 185 13.19 -8.50 3.43
CA ALA A 185 13.65 -7.38 2.62
C ALA A 185 12.48 -6.55 2.06
N ASN A 186 11.36 -7.20 1.71
CA ASN A 186 10.13 -6.56 1.21
C ASN A 186 9.44 -5.61 2.22
N ILE A 187 9.89 -5.57 3.47
CA ILE A 187 9.49 -4.53 4.43
C ILE A 187 9.99 -3.16 3.97
N PHE A 188 11.17 -3.11 3.36
CA PHE A 188 11.87 -1.88 3.02
C PHE A 188 11.87 -1.60 1.52
N VAL A 189 12.08 -2.62 0.70
CA VAL A 189 12.20 -2.52 -0.75
C VAL A 189 11.06 -3.25 -1.47
N GLY A 190 10.93 -3.05 -2.78
CA GLY A 190 9.92 -3.73 -3.60
C GLY A 190 10.52 -4.95 -4.29
N ILE A 191 10.51 -4.95 -5.63
CA ILE A 191 11.05 -6.07 -6.44
C ILE A 191 12.54 -6.36 -6.18
N GLU A 192 13.27 -5.37 -5.65
CA GLU A 192 14.68 -5.51 -5.27
C GLU A 192 14.87 -6.58 -4.18
N SER A 193 13.84 -6.89 -3.39
CA SER A 193 13.85 -8.00 -2.42
C SER A 193 14.10 -9.37 -3.05
N ALA A 194 13.78 -9.54 -4.34
CA ALA A 194 14.07 -10.78 -5.07
C ALA A 194 15.55 -10.87 -5.47
N ILE A 195 16.23 -9.73 -5.62
CA ILE A 195 17.67 -9.69 -5.96
C ILE A 195 18.51 -10.25 -4.81
N ALA A 196 18.11 -9.98 -3.56
CA ALA A 196 18.78 -10.50 -2.36
C ALA A 196 18.85 -12.05 -2.31
N VAL A 197 17.97 -12.72 -3.07
CA VAL A 197 17.89 -14.19 -3.14
C VAL A 197 18.09 -14.73 -4.55
N LYS A 198 18.61 -13.90 -5.47
CA LYS A 198 18.82 -14.23 -6.88
C LYS A 198 19.51 -15.59 -7.10
N PRO A 199 20.58 -15.97 -6.36
CA PRO A 199 21.25 -17.25 -6.56
C PRO A 199 20.36 -18.48 -6.36
N PHE A 200 19.26 -18.34 -5.61
CA PHE A 200 18.37 -19.44 -5.25
C PHE A 200 17.13 -19.52 -6.14
N LEU A 201 16.76 -18.43 -6.84
CA LEU A 201 15.49 -18.32 -7.55
C LEU A 201 15.26 -19.41 -8.62
N ALA A 202 16.32 -19.82 -9.33
CA ALA A 202 16.25 -20.88 -10.34
C ALA A 202 15.82 -22.23 -9.76
N ASP A 203 16.22 -22.49 -8.52
CA ASP A 203 16.01 -23.75 -7.81
C ASP A 203 14.85 -23.74 -6.81
N MET A 204 14.21 -22.59 -6.62
CA MET A 204 13.12 -22.43 -5.67
C MET A 204 11.90 -23.25 -6.06
N THR A 205 11.22 -23.79 -5.05
CA THR A 205 9.95 -24.48 -5.26
C THR A 205 8.89 -23.50 -5.77
N ARG A 206 7.79 -24.06 -6.27
CA ARG A 206 6.63 -23.28 -6.68
C ARG A 206 6.05 -22.47 -5.50
N SER A 207 6.02 -23.05 -4.31
CA SER A 207 5.52 -22.39 -3.10
C SER A 207 6.41 -21.23 -2.66
N GLU A 208 7.74 -21.38 -2.74
CA GLU A 208 8.70 -20.30 -2.45
C GLU A 208 8.52 -19.11 -3.39
N LEU A 209 8.37 -19.35 -4.70
CA LEU A 209 8.10 -18.27 -5.65
C LEU A 209 6.76 -17.58 -5.39
N CYS A 210 5.73 -18.34 -5.01
CA CYS A 210 4.43 -17.76 -4.63
C CYS A 210 4.59 -16.82 -3.44
N ALA A 211 5.33 -17.24 -2.41
CA ALA A 211 5.57 -16.46 -1.21
C ALA A 211 6.31 -15.16 -1.52
N ILE A 212 7.35 -15.19 -2.35
CA ILE A 212 8.10 -14.00 -2.78
C ILE A 212 7.18 -13.02 -3.51
N LEU A 213 6.46 -13.48 -4.53
CA LEU A 213 5.55 -12.62 -5.28
C LEU A 213 4.43 -12.06 -4.39
N THR A 214 3.88 -12.90 -3.50
CA THR A 214 2.83 -12.47 -2.56
C THR A 214 3.34 -11.37 -1.65
N CYS A 215 4.59 -11.47 -1.16
CA CYS A 215 5.21 -10.39 -0.39
C CYS A 215 5.37 -9.11 -1.22
N CYS A 216 5.85 -9.20 -2.46
CA CYS A 216 5.99 -8.03 -3.34
C CYS A 216 4.66 -7.33 -3.62
N PHE A 217 3.59 -8.09 -3.86
CA PHE A 217 2.25 -7.55 -4.05
C PHE A 217 1.63 -7.03 -2.74
N GLY A 218 1.92 -7.67 -1.62
CA GLY A 218 1.26 -7.41 -0.35
C GLY A 218 1.85 -6.25 0.44
N SER A 219 3.13 -5.90 0.22
CA SER A 219 3.77 -4.77 0.88
C SER A 219 3.84 -3.54 -0.03
N ILE A 220 4.22 -2.40 0.55
CA ILE A 220 4.63 -1.20 -0.17
C ILE A 220 6.14 -1.02 -0.03
N ALA A 221 6.77 -0.48 -1.06
CA ALA A 221 8.17 -0.08 -0.97
C ALA A 221 8.30 1.21 -0.15
N SER A 222 9.40 1.36 0.59
CA SER A 222 9.67 2.60 1.35
C SER A 222 9.79 3.82 0.45
N THR A 223 10.09 3.61 -0.83
CA THR A 223 10.18 4.65 -1.86
C THR A 223 8.86 5.36 -2.13
N VAL A 224 7.72 4.70 -1.91
CA VAL A 224 6.38 5.28 -2.08
C VAL A 224 5.65 5.51 -0.76
N LEU A 225 6.22 5.11 0.39
CA LEU A 225 5.63 5.37 1.71
C LEU A 225 5.36 6.88 1.92
N ALA A 226 6.30 7.70 1.47
CA ALA A 226 6.22 9.15 1.48
C ALA A 226 4.99 9.69 0.76
N LEU A 227 4.69 9.09 -0.40
CA LEU A 227 3.58 9.45 -1.26
C LEU A 227 2.25 9.35 -0.51
N TYR A 228 1.97 8.19 0.08
CA TYR A 228 0.71 7.95 0.78
C TYR A 228 0.61 8.73 2.08
N THR A 229 1.74 8.88 2.77
CA THR A 229 1.83 9.72 3.97
C THR A 229 1.41 11.15 3.65
N SER A 230 1.88 11.71 2.53
CA SER A 230 1.55 13.08 2.11
C SER A 230 0.05 13.29 1.87
N PHE A 231 -0.68 12.26 1.45
CA PHE A 231 -2.13 12.35 1.22
C PHE A 231 -2.94 12.33 2.52
N LEU A 232 -2.53 11.49 3.47
CA LEU A 232 -3.33 11.21 4.66
C LEU A 232 -2.93 12.03 5.88
N ARG A 233 -1.69 12.55 5.97
CA ARG A 233 -1.21 13.35 7.12
C ARG A 233 -2.19 14.46 7.57
N PRO A 234 -2.90 15.19 6.68
CA PRO A 234 -3.87 16.21 7.10
C PRO A 234 -5.07 15.68 7.91
N THR A 235 -5.43 14.41 7.74
CA THR A 235 -6.59 13.77 8.39
C THR A 235 -6.19 12.68 9.39
N PHE A 236 -4.99 12.13 9.23
CA PHE A 236 -4.36 11.09 10.04
C PHE A 236 -2.88 11.44 10.30
N PRO A 237 -2.59 12.36 11.23
CA PRO A 237 -1.22 12.84 11.55
C PRO A 237 -0.15 11.77 11.80
N THR A 238 -0.52 10.62 12.37
CA THR A 238 0.38 9.51 12.71
C THR A 238 0.47 8.42 11.63
N ILE A 239 -0.09 8.67 10.44
CA ILE A 239 -0.19 7.69 9.35
C ILE A 239 1.17 7.09 8.96
N THR A 240 2.26 7.86 9.02
CA THR A 240 3.61 7.42 8.63
C THR A 240 4.04 6.20 9.45
N GLY A 241 3.89 6.28 10.77
CA GLY A 241 4.18 5.17 11.68
C GLY A 241 3.25 3.97 11.47
N HIS A 242 1.99 4.23 11.12
CA HIS A 242 1.00 3.19 10.84
C HIS A 242 1.29 2.43 9.54
N LEU A 243 1.62 3.12 8.45
CA LEU A 243 1.97 2.49 7.17
C LEU A 243 3.29 1.69 7.29
N MET A 244 4.28 2.20 8.02
CA MET A 244 5.49 1.43 8.32
C MET A 244 5.16 0.16 9.13
N SER A 245 4.30 0.29 10.14
CA SER A 245 3.84 -0.84 10.93
C SER A 245 3.06 -1.87 10.10
N ALA A 246 2.22 -1.39 9.18
CA ALA A 246 1.48 -2.21 8.23
C ALA A 246 2.43 -3.02 7.33
N SER A 247 3.50 -2.41 6.78
CA SER A 247 4.50 -3.13 5.98
C SER A 247 5.11 -4.32 6.73
N VAL A 248 5.43 -4.17 8.02
CA VAL A 248 5.98 -5.29 8.82
C VAL A 248 4.91 -6.35 9.12
N LEU A 249 3.68 -5.95 9.44
CA LEU A 249 2.57 -6.85 9.71
C LEU A 249 2.16 -7.67 8.47
N THR A 250 2.28 -7.09 7.28
CA THR A 250 1.80 -7.76 6.05
C THR A 250 2.69 -8.92 5.64
N ILE A 251 3.98 -8.94 5.96
CA ILE A 251 4.87 -10.06 5.59
C ILE A 251 4.41 -11.42 6.16
N PRO A 252 4.16 -11.59 7.48
CA PRO A 252 3.62 -12.84 7.98
C PRO A 252 2.21 -13.14 7.43
N ALA A 253 1.38 -12.13 7.14
CA ALA A 253 0.10 -12.33 6.47
C ALA A 253 0.28 -12.91 5.05
N CYS A 254 1.25 -12.38 4.30
CA CYS A 254 1.63 -12.86 2.97
C CYS A 254 2.09 -14.32 3.01
N PHE A 255 2.92 -14.70 3.98
CA PHE A 255 3.32 -16.10 4.13
C PHE A 255 2.15 -17.03 4.48
N VAL A 256 1.25 -16.60 5.36
CA VAL A 256 0.03 -17.37 5.68
C VAL A 256 -0.82 -17.59 4.42
N MET A 257 -1.11 -16.53 3.67
CA MET A 257 -1.96 -16.62 2.49
C MET A 257 -1.29 -17.38 1.35
N ALA A 258 0.00 -17.12 1.08
CA ALA A 258 0.75 -17.81 0.04
C ALA A 258 0.84 -19.31 0.30
N LYS A 259 1.19 -19.72 1.53
CA LYS A 259 1.30 -21.15 1.89
C LYS A 259 -0.06 -21.84 1.99
N LEU A 260 -1.15 -21.12 2.25
CA LEU A 260 -2.50 -21.67 2.14
C LEU A 260 -2.92 -21.92 0.69
N ILE A 261 -2.66 -20.96 -0.21
CA ILE A 261 -3.07 -21.05 -1.62
C ILE A 261 -2.16 -21.98 -2.43
N VAL A 262 -0.84 -21.90 -2.22
CA VAL A 262 0.16 -22.78 -2.83
C VAL A 262 1.01 -23.41 -1.72
N PRO A 263 0.53 -24.52 -1.11
CA PRO A 263 1.27 -25.23 -0.08
C PRO A 263 2.61 -25.78 -0.59
N GLU A 264 3.55 -25.96 0.33
CA GLU A 264 4.86 -26.56 0.03
C GLU A 264 4.71 -28.07 -0.26
N THR A 265 5.10 -28.50 -1.45
CA THR A 265 5.07 -29.91 -1.88
C THR A 265 6.45 -30.54 -1.96
N ASP A 266 7.47 -29.71 -2.17
CA ASP A 266 8.86 -30.14 -2.36
C ASP A 266 9.73 -29.72 -1.16
N VAL A 267 11.01 -30.11 -1.16
CA VAL A 267 11.95 -29.73 -0.09
C VAL A 267 12.78 -28.52 -0.54
N PRO A 268 12.63 -27.35 0.12
CA PRO A 268 13.42 -26.16 -0.23
C PRO A 268 14.93 -26.36 0.01
N LYS A 269 15.77 -25.89 -0.92
CA LYS A 269 17.25 -25.99 -0.77
C LYS A 269 17.80 -25.22 0.42
N THR A 270 17.14 -24.11 0.80
CA THR A 270 17.55 -23.25 1.92
C THR A 270 16.80 -23.56 3.21
N LEU A 271 16.15 -24.71 3.30
CA LEU A 271 15.45 -25.12 4.51
C LEU A 271 16.45 -25.19 5.68
N GLY A 272 16.15 -24.50 6.77
CA GLY A 272 16.97 -24.54 7.98
C GLY A 272 18.18 -23.57 8.01
N LYS A 273 18.43 -22.75 6.98
CA LYS A 273 19.46 -21.70 7.05
C LYS A 273 19.00 -20.45 6.29
N VAL A 274 19.07 -19.28 6.94
CA VAL A 274 18.88 -17.99 6.26
C VAL A 274 20.15 -17.69 5.47
N PRO A 275 20.08 -17.50 4.14
CA PRO A 275 21.21 -17.05 3.37
C PRO A 275 21.72 -15.69 3.85
N THR A 276 23.02 -15.49 3.80
CA THR A 276 23.58 -14.14 3.82
C THR A 276 23.48 -13.58 2.41
N GLU A 277 23.18 -12.29 2.28
CA GLU A 277 23.34 -11.59 1.00
C GLU A 277 24.82 -11.70 0.61
N GLU A 278 25.13 -12.52 -0.40
CA GLU A 278 26.49 -12.66 -0.90
C GLU A 278 26.83 -11.42 -1.74
N GLU A 279 27.78 -10.62 -1.26
CA GLU A 279 28.36 -9.54 -2.05
C GLU A 279 29.31 -10.17 -3.07
N ASP A 280 29.13 -9.86 -4.36
CA ASP A 280 30.07 -10.29 -5.40
C ASP A 280 31.45 -9.63 -5.14
N PRO A 281 32.49 -10.41 -4.80
CA PRO A 281 33.80 -9.86 -4.47
C PRO A 281 34.48 -9.17 -5.66
N ASN A 282 34.04 -9.43 -6.90
CA ASN A 282 34.57 -8.81 -8.11
C ASN A 282 33.84 -7.51 -8.49
N GLN A 283 32.73 -7.19 -7.84
CA GLN A 283 31.97 -5.98 -8.14
C GLN A 283 32.51 -4.79 -7.35
N LYS A 284 33.04 -3.78 -8.05
CA LYS A 284 33.48 -2.53 -7.42
C LYS A 284 32.31 -1.90 -6.68
N LYS A 285 32.43 -1.77 -5.35
CA LYS A 285 31.39 -1.14 -4.55
C LYS A 285 31.26 0.34 -4.96
N PRO A 286 30.06 0.81 -5.31
CA PRO A 286 29.84 2.23 -5.56
C PRO A 286 30.26 3.04 -4.33
N SER A 287 30.79 4.25 -4.54
CA SER A 287 31.01 5.19 -3.44
C SER A 287 29.66 5.59 -2.79
N LEU A 288 29.66 6.19 -1.60
CA LEU A 288 28.42 6.64 -0.96
C LEU A 288 27.63 7.60 -1.86
N ILE A 289 28.33 8.51 -2.52
CA ILE A 289 27.74 9.47 -3.47
C ILE A 289 27.24 8.75 -4.73
N ASP A 290 27.98 7.78 -5.21
CA ASP A 290 27.58 6.98 -6.37
C ASP A 290 26.29 6.18 -6.09
N SER A 291 26.16 5.56 -4.91
CA SER A 291 24.92 4.91 -4.47
C SER A 291 23.74 5.88 -4.39
N LEU A 292 23.98 7.11 -3.91
CA LEU A 292 22.95 8.15 -3.86
C LEU A 292 22.50 8.56 -5.29
N ILE A 293 23.44 8.75 -6.22
CA ILE A 293 23.16 9.14 -7.61
C ILE A 293 22.40 8.04 -8.35
N VAL A 294 22.83 6.78 -8.21
CA VAL A 294 22.15 5.62 -8.79
C VAL A 294 20.74 5.51 -8.22
N GLY A 295 20.58 5.57 -6.90
CA GLY A 295 19.27 5.51 -6.26
C GLY A 295 18.33 6.66 -6.67
N ALA A 296 18.84 7.88 -6.83
CA ALA A 296 18.06 8.99 -7.36
C ALA A 296 17.61 8.74 -8.81
N SER A 297 18.50 8.21 -9.65
CA SER A 297 18.21 7.92 -11.06
C SER A 297 17.15 6.81 -11.21
N ASP A 298 17.25 5.77 -10.38
CA ASP A 298 16.23 4.73 -10.28
C ASP A 298 14.91 5.30 -9.78
N GLY A 299 14.95 6.19 -8.79
CA GLY A 299 13.79 6.93 -8.30
C GLY A 299 13.10 7.77 -9.38
N VAL A 300 13.84 8.45 -10.27
CA VAL A 300 13.27 9.17 -11.42
C VAL A 300 12.57 8.21 -12.37
N ARG A 301 13.19 7.08 -12.69
CA ARG A 301 12.58 6.06 -13.56
C ARG A 301 11.30 5.52 -12.94
N MET A 302 11.30 5.24 -11.64
CA MET A 302 10.11 4.83 -10.89
C MET A 302 9.02 5.90 -10.92
N ALA A 303 9.36 7.16 -10.63
CA ALA A 303 8.43 8.29 -10.61
C ALA A 303 7.74 8.50 -11.97
N VAL A 304 8.51 8.47 -13.06
CA VAL A 304 7.98 8.53 -14.44
C VAL A 304 7.10 7.32 -14.75
N GLY A 305 7.51 6.12 -14.34
CA GLY A 305 6.71 4.90 -14.47
C GLY A 305 5.37 5.00 -13.75
N ILE A 306 5.37 5.48 -12.50
CA ILE A 306 4.15 5.72 -11.71
C ILE A 306 3.25 6.72 -12.43
N ALA A 307 3.78 7.86 -12.87
CA ALA A 307 3.01 8.87 -13.59
C ALA A 307 2.36 8.30 -14.86
N ALA A 308 3.14 7.59 -15.68
CA ALA A 308 2.67 6.99 -16.92
C ALA A 308 1.57 5.96 -16.68
N VAL A 309 1.74 5.09 -15.68
CA VAL A 309 0.74 4.08 -15.30
C VAL A 309 -0.54 4.74 -14.81
N VAL A 310 -0.46 5.74 -13.94
CA VAL A 310 -1.62 6.47 -13.42
C VAL A 310 -2.37 7.18 -14.55
N ILE A 311 -1.69 7.87 -15.46
CA ILE A 311 -2.30 8.54 -16.62
C ILE A 311 -3.05 7.52 -17.48
N ALA A 312 -2.39 6.41 -17.84
CA ALA A 312 -2.97 5.40 -18.71
C ALA A 312 -4.20 4.74 -18.07
N ILE A 313 -4.09 4.32 -16.81
CA ILE A 313 -5.15 3.61 -16.11
C ILE A 313 -6.35 4.51 -15.81
N LEU A 314 -6.13 5.72 -15.31
CA LEU A 314 -7.22 6.65 -15.03
C LEU A 314 -7.91 7.10 -16.33
N GLY A 315 -7.16 7.29 -17.42
CA GLY A 315 -7.73 7.57 -18.74
C GLY A 315 -8.60 6.42 -19.25
N LEU A 316 -8.14 5.17 -19.10
CA LEU A 316 -8.91 3.99 -19.49
C LEU A 316 -10.18 3.82 -18.65
N VAL A 317 -10.08 4.03 -17.33
CA VAL A 317 -11.23 3.99 -16.43
C VAL A 317 -12.25 5.08 -16.79
N ALA A 318 -11.80 6.29 -17.09
CA ALA A 318 -12.68 7.37 -17.54
C ALA A 318 -13.40 7.03 -18.85
N LEU A 319 -12.70 6.39 -19.80
CA LEU A 319 -13.30 5.92 -21.05
C LEU A 319 -14.38 4.86 -20.79
N VAL A 320 -14.11 3.87 -19.94
CA VAL A 320 -15.09 2.83 -19.56
C VAL A 320 -16.29 3.46 -18.86
N ASN A 321 -16.07 4.38 -17.93
CA ASN A 321 -17.15 5.09 -17.24
C ASN A 321 -17.98 5.94 -18.21
N THR A 322 -17.35 6.58 -19.21
CA THR A 322 -18.07 7.34 -20.25
C THR A 322 -18.93 6.41 -21.11
N PHE A 323 -18.41 5.23 -21.46
CA PHE A 323 -19.17 4.20 -22.17
C PHE A 323 -20.37 3.71 -21.35
N PHE A 324 -20.19 3.46 -20.04
CA PHE A 324 -21.29 3.05 -19.17
C PHE A 324 -22.32 4.17 -18.99
N ALA A 325 -21.88 5.43 -18.87
CA ALA A 325 -22.77 6.59 -18.82
C ALA A 325 -23.58 6.77 -20.11
N TYR A 326 -22.96 6.53 -21.27
CA TYR A 326 -23.66 6.51 -22.56
C TYR A 326 -24.77 5.45 -22.58
N LEU A 327 -24.47 4.23 -22.13
CA LEU A 327 -25.46 3.16 -22.04
C LEU A 327 -26.57 3.50 -21.05
N ALA A 328 -26.23 4.08 -19.89
CA ALA A 328 -27.21 4.53 -18.90
C ALA A 328 -28.17 5.59 -19.48
N ASN A 329 -27.67 6.51 -20.31
CA ASN A 329 -28.49 7.56 -20.91
C ASN A 329 -29.51 7.03 -21.95
N LEU A 330 -29.43 5.75 -22.34
CA LEU A 330 -30.44 5.12 -23.20
C LEU A 330 -31.81 4.99 -22.51
N THR A 331 -31.91 5.23 -21.19
CA THR A 331 -33.20 5.35 -20.48
C THR A 331 -34.09 6.43 -21.07
N ALA A 332 -33.52 7.45 -21.71
CA ALA A 332 -34.25 8.57 -22.31
C ALA A 332 -34.80 8.26 -23.71
N SER A 333 -34.51 7.08 -24.28
CA SER A 333 -34.97 6.72 -25.63
C SER A 333 -36.44 6.27 -25.64
N ASP A 334 -37.13 6.46 -26.76
CA ASP A 334 -38.53 6.02 -26.92
C ASP A 334 -38.68 4.50 -27.15
N ASN A 335 -37.57 3.80 -27.41
CA ASN A 335 -37.56 2.36 -27.68
C ASN A 335 -37.53 1.56 -26.37
N PRO A 336 -38.50 0.68 -26.09
CA PRO A 336 -38.59 -0.04 -24.81
C PRO A 336 -37.38 -0.95 -24.53
N LEU A 337 -36.75 -1.50 -25.56
CA LEU A 337 -35.53 -2.31 -25.43
C LEU A 337 -34.31 -1.48 -25.02
N LEU A 338 -34.18 -0.26 -25.56
CA LEU A 338 -33.08 0.65 -25.21
C LEU A 338 -33.28 1.26 -23.83
N GLN A 339 -34.53 1.54 -23.42
CA GLN A 339 -34.85 1.92 -22.05
C GLN A 339 -34.44 0.85 -21.04
N LEU A 340 -34.68 -0.43 -21.35
CA LEU A 340 -34.28 -1.55 -20.48
C LEU A 340 -32.75 -1.58 -20.28
N ILE A 341 -31.98 -1.42 -21.37
CA ILE A 341 -30.52 -1.36 -21.30
C ILE A 341 -30.06 -0.16 -20.46
N GLY A 342 -30.67 1.01 -20.65
CA GLY A 342 -30.38 2.18 -19.84
C GLY A 342 -30.64 1.96 -18.35
N ASN A 343 -31.76 1.33 -17.99
CA ASN A 343 -32.11 1.04 -16.60
C ASN A 343 -31.14 0.05 -15.95
N ILE A 344 -30.52 -0.84 -16.73
CA ILE A 344 -29.50 -1.75 -16.23
C ILE A 344 -28.19 -0.98 -15.97
N PHE A 345 -27.72 -0.19 -16.93
CA PHE A 345 -26.45 0.54 -16.83
C PHE A 345 -26.51 1.77 -15.91
N SER A 346 -27.70 2.26 -15.54
CA SER A 346 -27.84 3.25 -14.47
C SER A 346 -27.43 2.70 -13.09
N VAL A 347 -27.52 1.38 -12.91
CA VAL A 347 -27.09 0.68 -11.69
C VAL A 347 -25.73 0.01 -11.89
N ILE A 348 -25.45 -0.56 -13.06
CA ILE A 348 -24.17 -1.22 -13.35
C ILE A 348 -23.13 -0.17 -13.75
N THR A 349 -22.48 0.40 -12.73
CA THR A 349 -21.27 1.23 -12.89
C THR A 349 -20.02 0.41 -12.59
N LEU A 350 -18.85 0.83 -13.10
CA LEU A 350 -17.58 0.19 -12.77
C LEU A 350 -17.33 0.20 -11.25
N ASP A 351 -17.67 1.30 -10.59
CA ASP A 351 -17.60 1.46 -9.14
C ASP A 351 -18.52 0.46 -8.41
N ASN A 352 -19.75 0.29 -8.88
CA ASN A 352 -20.69 -0.66 -8.26
C ASN A 352 -20.25 -2.11 -8.47
N ILE A 353 -19.62 -2.45 -9.60
CA ILE A 353 -19.03 -3.78 -9.83
C ILE A 353 -17.94 -4.05 -8.78
N PHE A 354 -17.02 -3.11 -8.56
CA PHE A 354 -16.00 -3.25 -7.52
C PHE A 354 -16.60 -3.29 -6.11
N GLY A 355 -17.58 -2.42 -5.86
CA GLY A 355 -18.33 -2.37 -4.62
C GLY A 355 -18.94 -3.72 -4.27
N VAL A 356 -19.63 -4.37 -5.19
CA VAL A 356 -20.22 -5.71 -4.97
C VAL A 356 -19.14 -6.77 -4.80
N LEU A 357 -18.12 -6.79 -5.67
CA LEU A 357 -17.10 -7.83 -5.69
C LEU A 357 -16.30 -7.89 -4.38
N PHE A 358 -15.97 -6.72 -3.83
CA PHE A 358 -15.15 -6.62 -2.62
C PHE A 358 -15.97 -6.52 -1.32
N LEU A 359 -17.29 -6.31 -1.40
CA LEU A 359 -18.14 -6.12 -0.22
C LEU A 359 -18.00 -7.24 0.82
N PRO A 360 -17.97 -8.53 0.44
CA PRO A 360 -17.81 -9.61 1.42
C PRO A 360 -16.48 -9.50 2.17
N LEU A 361 -15.40 -9.17 1.47
CA LEU A 361 -14.07 -9.00 2.07
C LEU A 361 -14.02 -7.76 2.95
N THR A 362 -14.61 -6.64 2.49
CA THR A 362 -14.69 -5.39 3.26
C THR A 362 -15.49 -5.58 4.53
N PHE A 363 -16.59 -6.32 4.48
CA PHE A 363 -17.37 -6.66 5.67
C PHE A 363 -16.53 -7.40 6.72
N LEU A 364 -15.71 -8.38 6.30
CA LEU A 364 -14.85 -9.15 7.21
C LEU A 364 -13.83 -8.30 7.97
N THR A 365 -13.45 -7.13 7.44
CA THR A 365 -12.53 -6.23 8.14
C THR A 365 -13.14 -5.57 9.37
N GLY A 366 -14.47 -5.56 9.50
CA GLY A 366 -15.16 -4.93 10.62
C GLY A 366 -15.05 -3.40 10.62
N ILE A 367 -14.97 -2.77 9.44
CA ILE A 367 -14.92 -1.30 9.29
C ILE A 367 -16.16 -0.64 9.90
N SER A 368 -17.35 -1.04 9.46
CA SER A 368 -18.62 -0.44 9.87
C SER A 368 -19.78 -1.36 9.50
N LEU A 369 -20.89 -1.26 10.23
CA LEU A 369 -22.18 -1.85 9.84
C LEU A 369 -23.11 -0.82 9.18
N ASN A 370 -22.72 0.46 9.14
CA ASN A 370 -23.44 1.46 8.38
C ASN A 370 -23.28 1.14 6.88
N TRP A 371 -24.39 0.90 6.19
CA TRP A 371 -24.37 0.51 4.78
C TRP A 371 -23.65 1.53 3.88
N GLN A 372 -23.85 2.83 4.13
CA GLN A 372 -23.26 3.88 3.30
C GLN A 372 -21.73 3.89 3.43
N GLU A 373 -21.23 3.81 4.65
CA GLU A 373 -19.78 3.77 4.92
C GLU A 373 -19.15 2.46 4.44
N LEU A 374 -19.81 1.32 4.70
CA LEU A 374 -19.35 0.01 4.26
C LEU A 374 -19.28 -0.09 2.72
N TRP A 375 -20.30 0.43 2.03
CA TRP A 375 -20.34 0.48 0.58
C TRP A 375 -19.23 1.36 0.01
N GLN A 376 -19.07 2.58 0.54
CA GLN A 376 -18.01 3.48 0.12
C GLN A 376 -16.62 2.89 0.34
N ALA A 377 -16.39 2.24 1.49
CA ALA A 377 -15.15 1.52 1.78
C ALA A 377 -14.91 0.39 0.77
N SER A 378 -15.95 -0.38 0.44
CA SER A 378 -15.85 -1.49 -0.51
C SER A 378 -15.50 -1.03 -1.93
N VAL A 379 -16.18 0.01 -2.42
CA VAL A 379 -15.90 0.62 -3.73
C VAL A 379 -14.45 1.11 -3.76
N LEU A 380 -14.04 1.85 -2.74
CA LEU A 380 -12.70 2.45 -2.64
C LEU A 380 -11.61 1.38 -2.60
N ILE A 381 -11.75 0.34 -1.77
CA ILE A 381 -10.78 -0.75 -1.73
C ILE A 381 -10.78 -1.55 -3.04
N GLY A 382 -11.97 -1.79 -3.63
CA GLY A 382 -12.10 -2.58 -4.84
C GLY A 382 -11.54 -1.88 -6.09
N GLN A 383 -11.68 -0.56 -6.18
CA GLN A 383 -11.09 0.25 -7.24
C GLN A 383 -9.57 0.06 -7.34
N ARG A 384 -8.89 -0.21 -6.21
CA ARG A 384 -7.44 -0.51 -6.18
C ARG A 384 -7.05 -1.58 -7.21
N LEU A 385 -7.87 -2.62 -7.40
CA LEU A 385 -7.54 -3.75 -8.26
C LEU A 385 -7.16 -3.30 -9.68
N LEU A 386 -7.88 -2.32 -10.24
CA LEU A 386 -7.57 -1.73 -11.53
C LEU A 386 -6.78 -0.42 -11.41
N GLN A 387 -7.19 0.46 -10.52
CA GLN A 387 -6.73 1.86 -10.44
C GLN A 387 -5.42 2.05 -9.69
N THR A 388 -4.87 0.99 -9.08
CA THR A 388 -3.80 1.05 -8.08
C THR A 388 -4.24 1.70 -6.76
N GLU A 389 -3.38 1.62 -5.76
CA GLU A 389 -3.61 2.18 -4.43
C GLU A 389 -3.53 3.71 -4.40
N ILE A 390 -2.81 4.36 -5.33
CA ILE A 390 -2.65 5.83 -5.34
C ILE A 390 -4.01 6.56 -5.44
N PRO A 391 -4.86 6.30 -6.45
CA PRO A 391 -6.19 6.92 -6.51
C PRO A 391 -7.07 6.58 -5.31
N SER A 392 -6.93 5.35 -4.79
CA SER A 392 -7.68 4.86 -3.63
C SER A 392 -7.31 5.66 -2.36
N TYR A 393 -6.02 5.92 -2.12
CA TYR A 393 -5.54 6.76 -1.02
C TYR A 393 -5.97 8.23 -1.17
N LEU A 394 -5.90 8.79 -2.38
CA LEU A 394 -6.39 10.14 -2.64
C LEU A 394 -7.88 10.27 -2.34
N LYS A 395 -8.68 9.28 -2.76
CA LYS A 395 -10.11 9.25 -2.47
C LYS A 395 -10.39 9.10 -0.98
N LEU A 396 -9.60 8.28 -0.27
CA LEU A 396 -9.70 8.12 1.18
C LEU A 396 -9.46 9.44 1.91
N ALA A 397 -8.40 10.16 1.54
CA ALA A 397 -8.08 11.48 2.10
C ALA A 397 -9.22 12.49 1.88
N GLN A 398 -9.81 12.52 0.68
CA GLN A 398 -10.94 13.39 0.36
C GLN A 398 -12.19 13.06 1.19
N LEU A 399 -12.56 11.78 1.27
CA LEU A 399 -13.74 11.36 2.02
C LEU A 399 -13.57 11.60 3.53
N SER A 400 -12.36 11.42 4.05
CA SER A 400 -12.04 11.72 5.45
C SER A 400 -12.10 13.22 5.73
N ALA A 401 -11.55 14.06 4.85
CA ALA A 401 -11.63 15.51 4.99
C ALA A 401 -13.08 16.05 4.94
N GLN A 402 -13.98 15.35 4.25
CA GLN A 402 -15.41 15.65 4.20
C GLN A 402 -16.20 15.10 5.40
N GLY A 403 -15.57 14.35 6.30
CA GLY A 403 -16.23 13.69 7.43
C GLY A 403 -17.17 12.54 7.04
N LEU A 404 -17.02 11.97 5.83
CA LEU A 404 -17.84 10.87 5.34
C LEU A 404 -17.33 9.48 5.77
N ILE A 405 -16.09 9.40 6.25
CA ILE A 405 -15.42 8.18 6.69
C ILE A 405 -15.03 8.36 8.16
N SER A 406 -15.38 7.39 9.00
CA SER A 406 -15.05 7.40 10.42
C SER A 406 -13.56 7.16 10.68
N ASP A 407 -13.11 7.53 11.88
CA ASP A 407 -11.76 7.30 12.38
C ASP A 407 -11.32 5.82 12.29
N ARG A 408 -12.24 4.88 12.58
CA ARG A 408 -12.00 3.44 12.43
C ARG A 408 -11.82 3.05 10.96
N ALA A 409 -12.69 3.58 10.09
CA ALA A 409 -12.66 3.27 8.68
C ALA A 409 -11.38 3.80 8.01
N ILE A 410 -10.95 5.04 8.29
CA ILE A 410 -9.68 5.55 7.75
C ILE A 410 -8.49 4.70 8.20
N LEU A 411 -8.46 4.25 9.46
CA LEU A 411 -7.41 3.39 9.97
C LEU A 411 -7.38 2.05 9.23
N ILE A 412 -8.49 1.32 9.21
CA ILE A 412 -8.54 -0.03 8.62
C ILE A 412 -8.31 0.03 7.11
N ILE A 413 -8.96 0.96 6.39
CA ILE A 413 -8.77 1.10 4.94
C ILE A 413 -7.31 1.44 4.63
N SER A 414 -6.64 2.28 5.42
CA SER A 414 -5.20 2.57 5.22
C SER A 414 -4.36 1.30 5.31
N TYR A 415 -4.65 0.40 6.25
CA TYR A 415 -3.94 -0.88 6.35
C TYR A 415 -4.28 -1.82 5.18
N VAL A 416 -5.55 -1.87 4.76
CA VAL A 416 -5.97 -2.69 3.61
C VAL A 416 -5.35 -2.20 2.31
N LEU A 417 -5.22 -0.89 2.12
CA LEU A 417 -4.58 -0.30 0.94
C LEU A 417 -3.06 -0.36 0.96
N CYS A 418 -2.43 -0.70 2.09
CA CYS A 418 -0.99 -0.78 2.26
C CYS A 418 -0.40 -2.03 1.59
N GLY A 419 -0.50 -2.09 0.26
CA GLY A 419 0.10 -3.11 -0.59
C GLY A 419 -0.24 -2.89 -2.06
N PHE A 420 0.68 -3.25 -2.94
CA PHE A 420 0.55 -3.20 -4.40
C PHE A 420 -0.31 -4.33 -4.99
N ALA A 421 -1.42 -4.69 -4.34
CA ALA A 421 -2.29 -5.78 -4.77
C ALA A 421 -3.26 -5.33 -5.88
N HIS A 422 -2.73 -5.10 -7.08
CA HIS A 422 -3.48 -4.65 -8.26
C HIS A 422 -2.91 -5.23 -9.58
N ILE A 423 -3.64 -5.09 -10.69
CA ILE A 423 -3.22 -5.70 -11.97
C ILE A 423 -1.95 -5.03 -12.53
N ALA A 424 -1.78 -3.71 -12.36
CA ALA A 424 -0.60 -3.02 -12.89
C ALA A 424 0.72 -3.53 -12.30
N SER A 425 0.75 -3.90 -11.02
CA SER A 425 1.95 -4.44 -10.36
C SER A 425 2.27 -5.86 -10.81
N PHE A 426 1.33 -6.56 -11.46
CA PHE A 426 1.60 -7.87 -12.06
C PHE A 426 2.74 -7.76 -13.08
N GLY A 427 2.68 -6.77 -13.97
CA GLY A 427 3.75 -6.52 -14.94
C GLY A 427 5.09 -6.22 -14.28
N ILE A 428 5.08 -5.52 -13.15
CA ILE A 428 6.29 -5.13 -12.40
C ILE A 428 6.90 -6.33 -11.70
N PHE A 429 6.14 -7.04 -10.86
CA PHE A 429 6.69 -8.09 -10.01
C PHE A 429 6.86 -9.43 -10.73
N VAL A 430 5.87 -9.84 -11.54
CA VAL A 430 5.97 -11.07 -12.32
C VAL A 430 6.96 -10.88 -13.46
N GLY A 431 6.90 -9.74 -14.17
CA GLY A 431 7.87 -9.41 -15.21
C GLY A 431 9.28 -9.23 -14.67
N GLY A 432 9.43 -8.53 -13.54
CA GLY A 432 10.70 -8.33 -12.85
C GLY A 432 11.32 -9.65 -12.38
N LEU A 433 10.55 -10.49 -11.69
CA LEU A 433 11.04 -11.80 -11.24
C LEU A 433 11.39 -12.72 -12.42
N ALA A 434 10.57 -12.73 -13.48
CA ALA A 434 10.85 -13.48 -14.70
C ALA A 434 12.10 -12.96 -15.45
N SER A 435 12.44 -11.67 -15.32
CA SER A 435 13.67 -11.12 -15.88
C SER A 435 14.93 -11.56 -15.12
N LEU A 436 14.81 -11.89 -13.83
CA LEU A 436 15.91 -12.40 -13.01
C LEU A 436 16.21 -13.88 -13.30
N VAL A 437 15.20 -14.65 -13.69
CA VAL A 437 15.28 -16.10 -13.99
C VAL A 437 14.46 -16.42 -15.26
N PRO A 438 14.98 -16.09 -16.46
CA PRO A 438 14.24 -16.23 -17.72
C PRO A 438 13.76 -17.66 -18.00
N GLU A 439 14.53 -18.67 -17.60
CA GLU A 439 14.22 -20.10 -17.75
C GLU A 439 12.95 -20.52 -16.99
N ARG A 440 12.53 -19.74 -15.99
CA ARG A 440 11.32 -19.99 -15.17
C ARG A 440 10.16 -19.04 -15.44
N ARG A 441 10.23 -18.26 -16.53
CA ARG A 441 9.21 -17.26 -16.89
C ARG A 441 7.79 -17.83 -16.95
N ALA A 442 7.62 -19.05 -17.49
CA ALA A 442 6.32 -19.69 -17.59
C ALA A 442 5.72 -20.00 -16.19
N ASP A 443 6.53 -20.56 -15.30
CA ASP A 443 6.13 -20.87 -13.92
C ASP A 443 5.74 -19.60 -13.15
N ILE A 444 6.58 -18.56 -13.25
CA ILE A 444 6.41 -17.27 -12.57
C ILE A 444 5.12 -16.59 -13.04
N SER A 445 4.85 -16.60 -14.35
CA SER A 445 3.61 -16.05 -14.92
C SER A 445 2.38 -16.82 -14.45
N ALA A 446 2.43 -18.15 -14.46
CA ALA A 446 1.31 -18.99 -14.06
C ALA A 446 0.94 -18.83 -12.57
N ILE A 447 1.94 -18.60 -11.70
CA ILE A 447 1.71 -18.41 -10.27
C ILE A 447 1.38 -16.97 -9.87
N GLY A 448 1.73 -15.99 -10.71
CA GLY A 448 1.51 -14.57 -10.42
C GLY A 448 0.07 -14.23 -10.03
N TRP A 449 -0.93 -14.84 -10.67
CA TRP A 449 -2.34 -14.57 -10.36
C TRP A 449 -2.74 -15.09 -8.98
N LYS A 450 -2.18 -16.24 -8.57
CA LYS A 450 -2.39 -16.81 -7.23
C LYS A 450 -1.69 -15.96 -6.17
N ALA A 451 -0.50 -15.46 -6.46
CA ALA A 451 0.23 -14.57 -5.58
C ALA A 451 -0.48 -13.21 -5.41
N LEU A 452 -1.04 -12.64 -6.49
CA LEU A 452 -1.83 -11.41 -6.42
C LEU A 452 -3.10 -11.58 -5.56
N TRP A 453 -3.79 -12.72 -5.71
CA TRP A 453 -4.94 -13.06 -4.87
C TRP A 453 -4.54 -13.25 -3.40
N ALA A 454 -3.45 -13.99 -3.15
CA ALA A 454 -2.91 -14.18 -1.81
C ALA A 454 -2.55 -12.85 -1.14
N ALA A 455 -1.95 -11.93 -1.89
CA ALA A 455 -1.58 -10.60 -1.40
C ALA A 455 -2.80 -9.73 -1.11
N THR A 456 -3.83 -9.82 -1.95
CA THR A 456 -5.12 -9.17 -1.69
C THR A 456 -5.66 -9.62 -0.34
N LEU A 457 -5.77 -10.94 -0.10
CA LEU A 457 -6.23 -11.49 1.18
C LEU A 457 -5.31 -11.11 2.34
N ALA A 458 -3.98 -11.04 2.12
CA ALA A 458 -3.01 -10.66 3.15
C ALA A 458 -3.19 -9.20 3.60
N THR A 459 -3.40 -8.26 2.68
CA THR A 459 -3.70 -6.86 3.02
C THR A 459 -5.03 -6.71 3.75
N TYR A 460 -6.03 -7.53 3.40
CA TYR A 460 -7.28 -7.60 4.15
C TYR A 460 -7.09 -8.14 5.57
N MET A 461 -6.22 -9.15 5.75
CA MET A 461 -5.89 -9.71 7.06
C MET A 461 -5.18 -8.67 7.94
N THR A 462 -4.26 -7.87 7.40
CA THR A 462 -3.63 -6.79 8.17
C THR A 462 -4.62 -5.68 8.53
N GLY A 463 -5.56 -5.36 7.64
CA GLY A 463 -6.72 -4.51 7.98
C GLY A 463 -7.55 -5.08 9.14
N CYS A 464 -7.79 -6.38 9.16
CA CYS A 464 -8.46 -7.06 10.26
C CYS A 464 -7.66 -6.93 11.57
N ILE A 465 -6.33 -7.09 11.54
CA ILE A 465 -5.48 -6.92 12.72
C ILE A 465 -5.60 -5.49 13.29
N ALA A 466 -5.57 -4.46 12.43
CA ALA A 466 -5.83 -3.09 12.86
C ALA A 466 -7.22 -2.93 13.48
N GLY A 467 -8.25 -3.52 12.86
CA GLY A 467 -9.62 -3.50 13.38
C GLY A 467 -9.82 -4.26 14.69
N VAL A 468 -9.04 -5.31 14.96
CA VAL A 468 -9.06 -6.05 16.23
C VAL A 468 -8.62 -5.15 17.39
N PHE A 469 -7.56 -4.36 17.17
CA PHE A 469 -6.93 -3.56 18.23
C PHE A 469 -7.31 -2.08 18.25
N ASP A 470 -8.13 -1.62 17.30
CA ASP A 470 -8.73 -0.30 17.37
C ASP A 470 -9.89 -0.32 18.37
N PHE A 471 -9.77 0.42 19.48
CA PHE A 471 -10.81 0.59 20.49
C PHE A 471 -11.43 2.01 20.47
N GLY A 472 -11.21 2.77 19.39
CA GLY A 472 -11.71 4.12 19.23
C GLY A 472 -10.93 5.16 20.04
N ASN A 473 -9.63 4.92 20.25
CA ASN A 473 -8.74 5.86 20.91
C ASN A 473 -8.24 6.91 19.90
N PRO A 474 -8.61 8.20 20.04
CA PRO A 474 -8.22 9.26 19.11
C PRO A 474 -6.70 9.42 18.96
N ALA A 475 -5.93 9.07 20.00
CA ALA A 475 -4.47 9.15 19.99
C ALA A 475 -3.84 8.24 18.93
N ILE A 476 -4.53 7.18 18.48
CA ILE A 476 -4.08 6.33 17.37
C ILE A 476 -3.93 7.17 16.11
N LEU A 477 -4.87 8.09 15.86
CA LEU A 477 -4.83 9.00 14.71
C LEU A 477 -3.98 10.25 14.97
N GLY A 478 -3.44 10.44 16.18
CA GLY A 478 -2.75 11.66 16.57
C GLY A 478 -3.68 12.84 16.89
N LYS A 479 -4.92 12.55 17.30
CA LYS A 479 -5.93 13.55 17.69
C LYS A 479 -6.06 13.70 19.21
#